data_AF-A0A970VDZ7-F1
#
_entry.id   AF-A0A970VDZ7-F1
#
_cell.length_a   1.000
_cell.length_b   1.000
_cell.length_c   1.000
_cell.angle_alpha   90.00
_cell.angle_beta   90.00
_cell.angle_gamma   90.00
#
_symmetry.space_group_name_H-M   'P 1'
#
loop_
_entity.id
_entity.type
_entity.pdbx_description
1 polymer ?
#
loop_
_entity_poly.entity_id
_entity_poly.type
_entity_poly.pdbx_seq_one_letter_code
_entity_poly.pdbx_strand_id
1 'polypeptide(L)'
;MPGSQVIAGLARLGINANWVLTGEGPMLLRDLEHPPACGALDPELLENVIVATRKVLARRGIKLPPRAEARAIRIVYQLCEGRATVPDERSVADVIDLAAYR
;
A
#
# COMPACT_ATOMS: atom_id res chain seq x y z
N MET A 1 16.78 -24.43 4.23
CA MET A 1 15.99 -24.34 2.98
C MET A 1 15.83 -22.86 2.63
N PRO A 2 16.20 -22.41 1.42
CA PRO A 2 16.12 -20.99 1.05
C PRO A 2 14.70 -20.41 1.19
N GLY A 3 13.67 -21.20 0.88
CA GLY A 3 12.27 -20.75 0.94
C GLY A 3 11.76 -20.39 2.34
N SER A 4 12.25 -21.04 3.40
CA SER A 4 11.79 -20.76 4.77
C SER A 4 12.33 -19.42 5.30
N GLN A 5 13.48 -18.96 4.82
CA GLN A 5 14.03 -17.65 5.17
C GLN A 5 13.22 -16.51 4.56
N VAL A 6 12.71 -16.70 3.33
CA VAL A 6 11.84 -15.72 2.67
C VAL A 6 10.53 -15.58 3.44
N ILE A 7 9.90 -16.69 3.83
CA ILE A 7 8.66 -16.66 4.61
C ILE A 7 8.89 -16.00 5.98
N ALA A 8 10.00 -16.32 6.65
CA ALA A 8 10.35 -15.68 7.92
C ALA A 8 10.60 -14.17 7.76
N GLY A 9 11.18 -13.73 6.64
CA GLY A 9 11.35 -12.32 6.31
C GLY A 9 10.01 -11.61 6.13
N LEU A 10 9.07 -12.23 5.41
CA LEU A 10 7.72 -11.69 5.20
C LEU A 10 6.92 -11.62 6.52
N ALA A 11 7.03 -12.64 7.37
CA ALA A 11 6.42 -12.65 8.69
C ALA A 11 6.92 -11.48 9.57
N ARG A 12 8.22 -11.20 9.55
CA ARG A 12 8.81 -10.05 10.25
C ARG A 12 8.35 -8.69 9.70
N LEU A 13 7.91 -8.65 8.45
CA LEU A 13 7.32 -7.46 7.81
C LEU A 13 5.80 -7.35 8.06
N GLY A 14 5.23 -8.25 8.87
CA GLY A 14 3.81 -8.22 9.24
C GLY A 14 2.89 -9.00 8.31
N ILE A 15 3.43 -9.84 7.42
CA ILE A 15 2.63 -10.68 6.51
C ILE A 15 2.35 -12.04 7.14
N ASN A 16 1.11 -12.51 7.05
CA ASN A 16 0.69 -13.78 7.58
C ASN A 16 1.28 -14.95 6.77
N ALA A 17 2.11 -15.78 7.41
CA ALA A 17 2.72 -16.94 6.77
C ALA A 17 1.70 -17.99 6.33
N ASN A 18 0.56 -18.14 7.03
CA ASN A 18 -0.51 -19.04 6.63
C ASN A 18 -1.06 -18.64 5.26
N TRP A 19 -1.37 -17.35 5.07
CA TRP A 19 -1.83 -16.82 3.78
C TRP A 19 -0.80 -17.05 2.66
N VAL A 20 0.50 -16.89 2.92
CA VAL A 20 1.55 -17.13 1.91
C VAL A 20 1.59 -18.61 1.47
N LEU A 21 1.33 -19.52 2.41
CA LEU A 21 1.44 -20.96 2.18
C LEU A 21 0.16 -21.58 1.59
N THR A 22 -1.01 -21.07 1.99
CA THR A 22 -2.31 -21.69 1.68
C THR A 22 -3.26 -20.78 0.93
N GLY A 23 -3.02 -19.46 0.95
CA GLY A 23 -3.96 -18.44 0.48
C GLY A 23 -5.13 -18.18 1.43
N GLU A 24 -5.19 -18.84 2.59
CA GLU A 24 -6.30 -18.75 3.53
C GLU A 24 -6.05 -17.76 4.66
N GLY A 25 -7.11 -17.08 5.08
CA GLY A 25 -7.09 -16.07 6.13
C GLY A 25 -6.60 -14.70 5.65
N PRO A 26 -6.46 -13.73 6.57
CA PRO A 26 -6.01 -12.39 6.22
C PRO A 26 -4.52 -12.38 5.86
N MET A 27 -4.18 -11.54 4.88
CA MET A 27 -2.82 -11.38 4.38
C MET A 27 -1.87 -10.74 5.41
N LEU A 28 -2.37 -9.85 6.26
CA LEU A 28 -1.56 -9.14 7.26
C LEU A 28 -1.81 -9.71 8.65
N LEU A 29 -0.75 -9.81 9.46
CA LEU A 29 -0.84 -10.30 10.85
C LEU A 29 -1.73 -9.42 11.72
N ARG A 30 -1.72 -8.10 11.51
CA ARG A 30 -2.57 -7.15 12.27
C ARG A 30 -4.07 -7.39 12.07
N ASP A 31 -4.44 -7.94 10.91
CA ASP A 31 -5.83 -8.21 10.55
C ASP A 31 -6.34 -9.52 11.22
N LEU A 32 -5.43 -10.31 11.84
CA LEU A 32 -5.80 -11.44 12.70
C LEU A 32 -6.31 -10.97 14.06
N GLU A 33 -5.73 -9.89 14.59
CA GLU A 33 -6.07 -9.32 15.91
C GLU A 33 -7.24 -8.36 15.81
N HIS A 34 -7.30 -7.60 14.71
CA HIS A 34 -8.43 -6.74 14.37
C HIS A 34 -8.96 -7.19 13.02
N PRO A 35 -9.95 -8.12 12.96
CA PRO A 35 -10.66 -8.37 11.72
C PRO A 35 -11.12 -7.02 11.18
N PRO A 36 -11.02 -6.77 9.86
CA PRO A 36 -11.33 -5.46 9.32
C PRO A 36 -12.77 -5.14 9.68
N ALA A 37 -12.97 -4.31 10.70
CA ALA A 37 -14.14 -3.49 10.79
C ALA A 37 -14.16 -2.76 9.44
N CYS A 38 -15.29 -2.78 8.72
CA CYS A 38 -15.45 -1.96 7.53
C CYS A 38 -14.92 -0.57 7.84
N GLY A 39 -13.68 -0.30 7.43
CA GLY A 39 -12.92 0.86 7.86
C GLY A 39 -13.64 2.04 7.26
N ALA A 40 -14.18 2.90 8.10
CA ALA A 40 -14.73 4.15 7.64
C ALA A 40 -13.60 4.85 6.88
N LEU A 41 -13.78 4.94 5.56
CA LEU A 41 -12.80 5.56 4.67
C LEU A 41 -12.56 6.98 5.20
N ASP A 42 -11.35 7.24 5.70
CA ASP A 42 -10.93 8.56 6.14
C ASP A 42 -10.84 9.49 4.92
N PRO A 43 -11.81 10.42 4.75
CA PRO A 43 -11.87 11.26 3.56
C PRO A 43 -10.75 12.31 3.54
N GLU A 44 -10.28 12.76 4.70
CA GLU A 44 -9.22 13.76 4.81
C GLU A 44 -7.87 13.15 4.40
N LEU A 45 -7.60 11.93 4.85
CA LEU A 45 -6.41 11.20 4.43
C LEU A 45 -6.44 10.91 2.93
N LEU A 46 -7.59 10.50 2.38
CA LEU A 46 -7.73 10.24 0.96
C LEU A 46 -7.47 11.50 0.12
N GLU A 47 -8.03 12.64 0.52
CA GLU A 47 -7.81 13.92 -0.15
C GLU A 47 -6.32 14.31 -0.15
N ASN A 48 -5.67 14.19 1.00
CA ASN A 48 -4.23 14.45 1.13
C ASN A 48 -3.39 13.56 0.21
N VAL A 49 -3.72 12.28 0.13
CA VAL A 49 -3.04 11.32 -0.76
C VAL A 49 -3.22 11.68 -2.23
N ILE A 50 -4.43 12.07 -2.64
CA ILE A 50 -4.72 12.48 -4.01
C ILE A 50 -3.89 13.72 -4.38
N VAL A 51 -3.90 14.74 -3.52
CA VAL A 51 -3.15 15.99 -3.74
C VAL A 51 -1.65 15.72 -3.81
N ALA A 52 -1.10 14.92 -2.89
CA ALA A 52 0.32 14.55 -2.89
C ALA A 52 0.71 13.80 -4.18
N THR A 53 -0.08 12.79 -4.55
CA THR A 53 0.17 11.97 -5.75
C THR A 53 0.15 12.83 -7.01
N ARG A 54 -0.85 13.72 -7.16
CA ARG A 54 -0.93 14.62 -8.31
C ARG A 54 0.21 15.64 -8.36
N LYS A 55 0.62 16.20 -7.21
CA LYS A 55 1.77 17.11 -7.15
C LYS A 55 3.07 16.43 -7.59
N VAL A 56 3.26 15.16 -7.22
CA VAL A 56 4.44 14.38 -7.63
C VAL A 56 4.39 14.06 -9.12
N LEU A 57 3.24 13.62 -9.64
CA LEU A 57 3.07 13.35 -11.08
C LEU A 57 3.27 14.60 -11.94
N ALA A 58 2.71 15.73 -11.52
CA ALA A 58 2.89 17.02 -12.20
C ALA A 58 4.36 17.46 -12.20
N ARG A 59 5.07 17.32 -11.07
CA ARG A 59 6.50 17.65 -10.97
C ARG A 59 7.38 16.75 -11.83
N ARG A 60 7.05 15.46 -11.93
CA ARG A 60 7.78 14.50 -12.79
C ARG A 60 7.39 14.60 -14.27
N GLY A 61 6.36 15.38 -14.62
CA GLY A 61 5.84 15.46 -15.99
C GLY A 61 5.21 14.15 -16.49
N ILE A 62 4.85 13.24 -15.58
CA ILE A 62 4.32 11.91 -15.94
C ILE A 62 2.81 12.01 -16.04
N LYS A 63 2.28 11.75 -17.24
CA LYS A 63 0.84 11.58 -17.45
C LYS A 63 0.49 10.09 -17.36
N LEU A 64 -0.14 9.70 -16.26
CA LEU A 64 -0.72 8.37 -16.13
C LEU A 64 -2.13 8.35 -16.74
N PRO A 65 -2.54 7.24 -17.40
CA PRO A 65 -3.93 7.05 -17.76
C PRO A 65 -4.80 7.00 -16.49
N PRO A 66 -6.08 7.41 -16.54
CA PRO A 66 -6.93 7.61 -15.35
C PRO A 66 -7.00 6.38 -14.41
N ARG A 67 -7.01 5.18 -15.01
CA ARG A 67 -7.07 3.92 -14.26
C ARG A 67 -5.76 3.61 -13.52
N ALA A 68 -4.61 4.01 -14.06
CA ALA A 68 -3.32 3.83 -13.41
C ALA A 68 -3.11 4.84 -12.27
N GLU A 69 -3.55 6.09 -12.46
CA GLU A 69 -3.55 7.12 -11.40
C GLU A 69 -4.42 6.69 -10.21
N ALA A 70 -5.66 6.25 -10.46
CA ALA A 70 -6.55 5.77 -9.39
C ALA A 70 -5.97 4.56 -8.63
N ARG A 71 -5.24 3.67 -9.32
CA ARG A 71 -4.55 2.54 -8.68
C ARG A 71 -3.41 3.02 -7.78
N ALA A 72 -2.59 3.96 -8.24
CA ALA A 72 -1.51 4.53 -7.44
C ALA A 72 -2.06 5.18 -6.17
N ILE A 73 -3.08 6.04 -6.31
CA ILE A 73 -3.76 6.70 -5.19
C ILE A 73 -4.28 5.67 -4.16
N ARG A 74 -4.96 4.62 -4.62
CA ARG A 74 -5.48 3.56 -3.74
C ARG A 74 -4.37 2.86 -2.96
N ILE A 75 -3.25 2.54 -3.61
CA ILE A 75 -2.11 1.87 -2.97
C ILE A 75 -1.47 2.79 -1.93
N VAL A 76 -1.25 4.07 -2.26
CA VAL A 76 -0.70 5.04 -1.32
C VAL A 76 -1.62 5.22 -0.12
N TYR A 77 -2.94 5.29 -0.33
CA TYR A 77 -3.92 5.39 0.74
C TYR A 77 -3.86 4.19 1.69
N GLN A 78 -3.89 2.97 1.15
CA GLN A 78 -3.78 1.74 1.94
C GLN A 78 -2.46 1.65 2.74
N LEU A 79 -1.37 2.21 2.19
CA LEU A 79 -0.08 2.27 2.88
C LEU A 79 -0.10 3.28 4.06
N CYS A 80 -0.78 4.41 3.88
CA CYS A 80 -0.89 5.45 4.92
C CYS A 80 -1.85 5.05 6.05
N GLU A 81 -2.95 4.39 5.72
CA GLU A 81 -3.91 3.83 6.69
C GLU A 81 -3.20 2.88 7.67
N GLY A 82 -2.17 2.17 7.21
CA GLY A 82 -1.37 1.29 8.04
C GLY A 82 -0.34 1.93 8.96
N ARG A 83 -0.06 3.23 8.81
CA ARG A 83 0.98 3.93 9.59
C ARG A 83 0.49 5.19 10.29
N ALA A 84 -0.76 5.63 10.09
CA ALA A 84 -1.27 6.91 10.58
C ALA A 84 -0.29 8.08 10.31
N THR A 85 0.41 8.03 9.17
CA THR A 85 1.49 8.96 8.83
C THR A 85 1.11 9.70 7.55
N VAL A 86 1.36 11.01 7.53
CA VAL A 86 1.22 11.85 6.32
C VAL A 86 2.10 11.25 5.21
N PRO A 87 1.61 11.09 3.97
CA PRO A 87 2.38 10.50 2.88
C PRO A 87 3.66 11.28 2.63
N ASP A 88 4.81 10.69 2.96
CA ASP A 88 6.12 11.25 2.63
C ASP A 88 6.38 11.13 1.13
N GLU A 89 7.02 12.15 0.58
CA GLU A 89 7.22 12.34 -0.86
C GLU A 89 8.00 11.18 -1.51
N ARG A 90 8.89 10.55 -0.73
CA ARG A 90 9.62 9.34 -1.12
C ARG A 90 8.72 8.10 -1.22
N SER A 91 7.77 7.94 -0.30
CA SER A 91 6.86 6.80 -0.30
C SER A 91 5.89 6.85 -1.49
N VAL A 92 5.48 8.06 -1.87
CA VAL A 92 4.66 8.31 -3.06
C VAL A 92 5.45 8.01 -4.34
N ALA A 93 6.72 8.41 -4.40
CA ALA A 93 7.61 8.13 -5.52
C ALA A 93 7.80 6.62 -5.78
N ASP A 94 8.10 5.84 -4.73
CA ASP A 94 8.33 4.40 -4.85
C ASP A 94 7.07 3.65 -5.34
N VAL A 95 5.88 4.08 -4.89
CA VAL A 95 4.61 3.50 -5.34
C VAL A 95 4.30 3.86 -6.80
N ILE A 96 4.63 5.09 -7.23
CA ILE A 96 4.49 5.49 -8.64
C ILE A 96 5.41 4.65 -9.53
N ASP A 97 6.66 4.43 -9.12
CA ASP A 97 7.61 3.64 -9.89
C ASP A 97 7.19 2.15 -9.96
N LEU A 98 6.60 1.60 -8.89
CA LEU A 98 6.02 0.26 -8.87
C LEU A 98 4.77 0.13 -9.76
N ALA A 99 3.95 1.19 -9.84
CA ALA A 99 2.74 1.22 -10.65
C ALA A 99 3.01 1.49 -12.15
N ALA A 100 4.18 2.05 -12.49
CA ALA A 100 4.60 2.31 -13.86
C ALA A 100 5.23 1.09 -14.57
N TYR A 101 5.69 0.09 -13.81
CA TYR A 101 6.36 -1.11 -14.33
C TYR A 101 5.42 -2.30 -14.64
N ARG A 102 4.10 -2.10 -14.60
CA ARG A 102 3.07 -3.14 -14.79
C ARG A 102 1.94 -2.68 -15.69
#